data_AF-A0A2E7T8I9-F1
#
_entry.id   AF-A0A2E7T8I9-F1
#
_cell.length_a   1.000
_cell.length_b   1.000
_cell.length_c   1.000
_cell.angle_alpha   90.00
_cell.angle_beta   90.00
_cell.angle_gamma   90.00
#
_symmetry.space_group_name_H-M   'P 1'
#
loop_
_entity.id
_entity.type
_entity.pdbx_description
1 polymer ?
#
loop_
_entity_poly.entity_id
_entity_poly.type
_entity_poly.pdbx_seq_one_letter_code
_entity_poly.pdbx_strand_id
1 'polypeptide(L)' 'MAKDKLNKIERFTGLFDLPGEGFVAQIRNGVDTRLYDRQGLQHLIVKRKKTGEDFEALDNALAQINILVEVGRAVNI' A
#
# COMPACT_ATOMS: atom_id res chain seq x y z
N MET A 1 4.26 -22.19 24.85
CA MET A 1 2.97 -21.87 24.21
C MET A 1 3.25 -21.25 22.85
N ALA A 2 3.25 -22.09 21.81
CA ALA A 2 3.47 -21.68 20.42
C ALA A 2 2.11 -21.29 19.81
N LYS A 3 1.66 -20.06 20.08
CA LYS A 3 0.61 -19.43 19.29
C LYS A 3 1.29 -18.62 18.22
N ASP A 4 1.42 -19.27 17.06
CA ASP A 4 1.57 -18.65 15.75
C ASP A 4 2.65 -17.56 15.64
N LYS A 5 3.76 -17.91 14.98
CA LYS A 5 4.41 -16.96 14.07
C LYS A 5 3.37 -16.58 13.01
N LEU A 6 2.43 -15.72 13.39
CA LEU A 6 1.34 -15.26 12.54
C LEU A 6 2.03 -14.63 11.34
N ASN A 7 1.88 -15.29 10.20
CA ASN A 7 2.61 -15.01 8.98
C ASN A 7 2.54 -13.50 8.70
N LYS A 8 3.65 -12.77 8.89
CA LYS A 8 3.71 -11.31 8.69
C LYS A 8 3.70 -10.94 7.21
N ILE A 9 3.11 -11.79 6.36
CA ILE A 9 2.94 -11.49 4.95
C ILE A 9 1.95 -10.35 4.87
N GLU A 10 2.45 -9.23 4.38
CA GLU A 10 1.63 -8.10 4.04
C GLU A 10 0.87 -8.39 2.77
N ARG A 11 -0.40 -7.98 2.75
CA ARG A 11 -1.25 -8.07 1.57
C ARG A 11 -1.86 -6.73 1.31
N PHE A 12 -1.77 -6.30 0.06
CA PHE A 12 -2.61 -5.25 -0.46
C PHE A 12 -4.05 -5.76 -0.54
N THR A 13 -4.97 -5.07 0.11
CA THR A 13 -6.36 -5.53 0.32
C THR A 13 -7.41 -4.59 -0.25
N GLY A 14 -7.07 -3.34 -0.55
CA GLY A 14 -8.01 -2.42 -1.16
C GLY A 14 -7.50 -1.00 -1.31
N LEU A 15 -8.24 -0.21 -2.08
CA LEU A 15 -8.02 1.23 -2.29
C LEU A 15 -9.27 2.00 -1.88
N PHE A 16 -9.06 3.17 -1.31
CA PHE A 16 -10.10 4.06 -0.85
C PHE A 16 -9.81 5.45 -1.37
N ASP A 17 -10.82 6.13 -1.90
CA ASP A 17 -10.74 7.56 -2.21
C ASP A 17 -11.23 8.34 -0.98
N LEU A 18 -10.32 9.05 -0.31
CA LEU A 18 -10.62 9.81 0.88
C LEU A 18 -10.68 11.31 0.55
N PRO A 19 -11.80 12.00 0.85
CA PRO A 19 -11.92 13.43 0.63
C PRO A 19 -10.78 14.22 1.31
N GLY A 20 -10.04 15.00 0.53
CA GLY A 20 -8.93 15.81 1.02
C GLY A 20 -7.58 15.09 1.14
N GLU A 21 -7.55 13.76 1.11
CA GLU A 21 -6.32 12.94 1.16
C GLU A 21 -6.03 12.23 -0.18
N GLY A 22 -7.06 12.03 -1.01
CA GLY A 22 -6.97 11.29 -2.27
C GLY A 22 -6.95 9.77 -2.05
N PHE A 23 -6.36 9.04 -3.00
CA PHE A 23 -6.30 7.58 -2.92
C PHE A 23 -5.34 7.08 -1.84
N VAL A 24 -5.85 6.22 -0.95
CA VAL A 24 -5.07 5.49 0.05
C VAL A 24 -5.22 4.00 -0.11
N ALA A 25 -4.13 3.27 0.07
CA ALA A 25 -4.08 1.81 -0.02
C ALA A 25 -4.12 1.17 1.36
N GLN A 26 -4.89 0.09 1.47
CA GLN A 26 -4.96 -0.75 2.66
C GLN A 26 -4.00 -1.93 2.54
N ILE A 27 -3.05 -1.99 3.48
CA ILE A 27 -2.11 -3.09 3.65
C ILE A 27 -2.45 -3.80 4.96
N ARG A 28 -2.76 -5.09 4.86
CA ARG A 28 -3.04 -5.95 6.01
C ARG A 28 -1.88 -6.89 6.25
N ASN A 29 -1.40 -6.97 7.47
CA ASN A 29 -0.60 -8.10 7.95
C ASN A 29 -1.48 -8.95 8.87
N GLY A 30 -1.03 -10.15 9.27
CA GLY A 30 -1.87 -11.07 10.03
C GLY A 30 -2.54 -10.50 11.30
N VAL A 31 -2.06 -9.37 11.84
CA VAL A 31 -2.54 -8.77 13.09
C VAL A 31 -3.19 -7.40 12.87
N ASP A 32 -2.64 -6.60 11.96
CA ASP A 32 -2.97 -5.19 11.81
C ASP A 32 -3.38 -4.84 10.38
N THR A 33 -4.18 -3.78 10.28
CA THR A 33 -4.48 -3.12 9.01
C THR A 33 -3.94 -1.70 9.05
N ARG A 34 -3.24 -1.29 8.00
CA ARG A 34 -2.65 0.05 7.86
C ARG A 34 -3.07 0.68 6.54
N LEU A 35 -3.27 1.99 6.55
CA LEU A 35 -3.54 2.79 5.37
C LEU A 35 -2.28 3.58 5.01
N TYR A 36 -1.97 3.62 3.72
CA TYR A 36 -0.87 4.41 3.19
C TYR A 36 -1.34 5.19 1.97
N ASP A 37 -1.06 6.48 1.97
CA ASP A 37 -1.15 7.31 0.78
C ASP A 37 0.01 7.00 -0.19
N ARG A 38 0.00 7.66 -1.35
CA ARG A 38 1.06 7.50 -2.35
C ARG A 38 2.45 7.78 -1.79
N GLN A 39 2.62 8.85 -1.02
CA GLN A 39 3.94 9.24 -0.50
C GLN A 39 4.43 8.26 0.57
N GLY A 40 3.54 7.81 1.45
CA GLY A 40 3.82 6.80 2.45
C GLY A 40 4.28 5.48 1.84
N LEU A 41 3.62 5.02 0.78
CA LEU A 41 4.03 3.82 0.03
C LEU A 41 5.43 3.99 -0.58
N GLN A 42 5.68 5.10 -1.29
CA GLN A 42 6.98 5.38 -1.90
C GLN A 42 8.10 5.41 -0.86
N HIS A 43 7.89 6.09 0.26
CA HIS A 43 8.85 6.15 1.35
C HIS A 43 9.15 4.75 1.91
N LEU A 44 8.12 3.96 2.17
CA LEU A 44 8.28 2.63 2.76
C LEU A 44 8.95 1.66 1.79
N ILE A 45 8.63 1.69 0.50
CA ILE A 45 9.30 0.89 -0.53
C ILE A 45 10.80 1.22 -0.59
N VAL A 46 11.17 2.51 -0.61
CA VAL A 46 12.58 2.92 -0.62
C VAL A 46 13.30 2.43 0.63
N LYS A 47 12.66 2.53 1.80
CA LYS A 47 13.22 2.01 3.05
C LYS A 47 13.46 0.51 2.98
N ARG A 48 12.49 -0.27 2.50
CA ARG A 48 12.55 -1.73 2.44
C ARG A 48 13.53 -2.27 1.40
N LYS A 49 13.65 -1.58 0.26
CA LYS A 49 14.71 -1.87 -0.74
C LYS A 49 16.11 -1.78 -0.12
N LYS A 50 16.33 -0.86 0.82
CA LYS A 50 17.62 -0.72 1.51
C LYS A 50 17.87 -1.79 2.58
N THR A 51 16.81 -2.30 3.21
CA THR A 51 16.92 -3.30 4.28
C THR A 51 16.73 -4.73 3.79
N GLY A 52 16.39 -4.94 2.51
CA GLY A 52 16.10 -6.26 1.95
C GLY A 52 14.77 -6.86 2.44
N GLU A 53 13.88 -6.04 3.00
CA GLU A 53 12.55 -6.47 3.43
C GLU A 53 11.61 -6.61 2.24
N ASP A 54 10.65 -7.53 2.33
CA ASP A 54 9.61 -7.68 1.32
C ASP A 54 8.76 -6.40 1.19
N PHE A 55 8.56 -5.95 -0.04
CA PHE A 55 7.78 -4.76 -0.38
C PHE A 55 6.78 -5.02 -1.51
N GLU A 56 6.55 -6.27 -1.91
CA GLU A 56 5.69 -6.62 -3.05
C GLU A 56 4.27 -6.07 -2.88
N ALA A 57 3.67 -6.24 -1.70
CA ALA A 57 2.35 -5.69 -1.39
C ALA A 57 2.28 -4.17 -1.51
N LEU A 58 3.37 -3.47 -1.13
CA LEU A 58 3.44 -2.01 -1.22
C LEU A 58 3.59 -1.54 -2.66
N ASP A 59 4.40 -2.25 -3.46
CA ASP A 59 4.65 -1.94 -4.86
C ASP A 59 3.36 -2.12 -5.68
N ASN A 60 2.65 -3.22 -5.45
CA ASN A 60 1.33 -3.48 -6.05
C ASN A 60 0.32 -2.38 -5.69
N ALA A 61 0.26 -1.98 -4.42
CA ALA A 61 -0.59 -0.89 -3.98
C ALA A 61 -0.25 0.44 -4.67
N LEU A 62 1.04 0.76 -4.78
CA LEU A 62 1.51 2.01 -5.41
C LEU A 62 1.21 2.04 -6.91
N ALA A 63 1.39 0.91 -7.60
CA ALA A 63 1.04 0.78 -9.01
C ALA A 63 -0.44 1.06 -9.25
N GLN A 64 -1.33 0.51 -8.42
CA GLN A 64 -2.76 0.72 -8.52
C GLN A 64 -3.17 2.18 -8.24
N ILE A 65 -2.56 2.83 -7.24
CA ILE A 65 -2.77 4.28 -7.01
C ILE A 65 -2.36 5.08 -8.25
N ASN A 66 -1.19 4.78 -8.83
CA ASN A 66 -0.71 5.53 -10.00
C ASN A 66 -1.67 5.39 -11.19
N ILE A 67 -2.20 4.18 -11.45
CA ILE A 67 -3.19 3.93 -12.50
C ILE A 67 -4.46 4.75 -12.25
N LEU A 68 -5.02 4.73 -11.03
CA LEU A 68 -6.23 5.49 -10.72
C LEU A 68 -6.03 7.00 -10.84
N VAL A 69 -4.87 7.51 -10.42
CA VAL A 69 -4.52 8.92 -10.58
C VAL A 69 -4.39 9.31 -12.05
N GLU A 70 -3.80 8.45 -12.87
CA GLU A 70 -3.63 8.69 -14.31
C GLU A 70 -4.96 8.63 -15.06
N VAL A 71 -5.81 7.63 -14.77
CA VAL A 71 -7.16 7.52 -15.32
C VAL A 71 -8.02 8.70 -14.86
N GLY A 72 -7.97 9.09 -13.58
CA GLY A 72 -8.70 10.25 -13.08
C GLY A 72 -8.28 11.57 -13.74
N ARG A 73 -7.02 11.70 -14.15
CA ARG A 73 -6.54 12.86 -14.95
C ARG A 73 -7.04 12.83 -16.38
N ALA A 74 -7.18 11.65 -16.99
CA ALA A 74 -7.65 11.49 -18.37
C ALA A 74 -9.15 11.78 -18.55
N VAL A 75 -9.93 11.86 -17.47
CA VAL A 75 -11.38 12.19 -17.52
C VAL A 75 -11.63 13.70 -17.39
N ASN A 76 -10.61 14.50 -17.06
CA ASN A 76 -10.70 15.96 -16.89
C ASN A 76 -10.31 16.74 -18.18
N ILE A 77 -10.69 16.25 -19.36
CA ILE A 77 -10.53 16.92 -20.66
C ILE A 77 -11.87 17.33 -21.27
#